data_AF-A0A259CIT8-F1
#
_entry.id   AF-A0A259CIT8-F1
#
_cell.length_a   1.000
_cell.length_b   1.000
_cell.length_c   1.000
_cell.angle_alpha   90.00
_cell.angle_beta   90.00
_cell.angle_gamma   90.00
#
_symmetry.space_group_name_H-M   'P 1'
#
loop_
_entity.id
_entity.type
_entity.pdbx_description
1 polymer ?
#
loop_
_entity_poly.entity_id
_entity_poly.type
_entity_poly.pdbx_seq_one_letter_code
_entity_poly.pdbx_strand_id
1 'polypeptide(L)'
;MILTFSHILDLELCHRLLNHGFLRCGLIGSATKWARFRSRLSALAHPPAEIARITCPIGDPALGKHPQAIALGVAAEFLRQHTRPQALRGRV
;
A
#
# COMPACT_ATOMS: atom_id res chain seq x y z
N MET A 1 -7.25 2.03 1.94
CA MET A 1 -6.01 2.79 2.22
C MET A 1 -5.81 2.85 3.72
N ILE A 2 -4.58 2.71 4.21
CA ILE A 2 -4.23 2.76 5.64
C ILE A 2 -3.59 4.12 5.93
N LEU A 3 -4.18 4.85 6.86
CA LEU A 3 -3.69 6.13 7.39
C LEU A 3 -4.17 6.26 8.83
N THR A 4 -3.25 6.16 9.79
CA THR A 4 -3.51 6.48 11.19
C THR A 4 -2.38 7.32 11.76
N PHE A 5 -2.56 7.86 12.97
CA PHE A 5 -1.49 8.53 13.72
C PHE A 5 -0.55 7.55 14.44
N SER A 6 -0.80 6.24 14.38
CA SER A 6 -0.05 5.23 15.13
C SER A 6 0.64 4.22 14.21
N HIS A 7 1.97 4.16 14.29
CA HIS A 7 2.75 3.16 13.55
C HIS A 7 2.45 1.73 14.00
N ILE A 8 2.00 1.53 15.23
CA ILE A 8 1.64 0.20 15.73
C ILE A 8 0.33 -0.26 15.10
N LEU A 9 -0.69 0.62 15.11
CA LEU A 9 -1.99 0.33 14.49
C LEU A 9 -1.84 0.09 12.99
N ASP A 10 -1.05 0.90 12.28
CA ASP A 10 -0.83 0.70 10.86
C ASP A 10 -0.19 -0.66 10.54
N LEU A 11 0.75 -1.12 11.37
CA LEU A 11 1.40 -2.43 11.19
C LEU A 11 0.41 -3.58 11.45
N GLU A 12 -0.40 -3.46 12.49
CA GLU A 12 -1.43 -4.45 12.81
C GLU A 12 -2.47 -4.54 11.69
N LEU A 13 -2.91 -3.39 11.15
CA LEU A 13 -3.80 -3.35 10.00
C LEU A 13 -3.18 -4.03 8.77
N CYS A 14 -1.89 -3.78 8.49
CA CYS A 14 -1.18 -4.50 7.42
C CYS A 14 -1.22 -6.02 7.65
N HIS A 15 -0.88 -6.47 8.86
CA HIS A 15 -0.84 -7.90 9.20
C HIS A 15 -2.22 -8.55 9.05
N ARG A 16 -3.27 -7.93 9.59
CA ARG A 16 -4.65 -8.45 9.53
C ARG A 16 -5.18 -8.48 8.10
N LEU A 17 -4.86 -7.47 7.29
CA LEU A 17 -5.25 -7.44 5.88
C LEU A 17 -4.55 -8.53 5.06
N LEU A 18 -3.28 -8.84 5.34
CA LEU A 18 -2.58 -9.94 4.67
C LEU A 18 -3.19 -11.30 5.01
N ASN A 19 -3.65 -11.50 6.25
CA ASN A 19 -4.37 -12.72 6.64
C ASN A 19 -5.78 -12.80 6.04
N HIS A 20 -6.48 -11.68 5.95
CA HIS A 20 -7.86 -11.62 5.45
C HIS A 20 -7.94 -11.64 3.91
N GLY A 21 -6.94 -11.08 3.24
CA GLY A 21 -6.95 -10.80 1.81
C GLY A 21 -7.62 -9.45 1.48
N PHE A 22 -7.18 -8.87 0.36
CA PHE A 22 -7.68 -7.59 -0.17
C PHE A 22 -7.48 -7.53 -1.70
N LEU A 23 -8.27 -6.71 -2.39
CA LEU A 23 -8.02 -6.45 -3.82
C LEU A 23 -6.85 -5.48 -4.02
N ARG A 24 -6.81 -4.40 -3.22
CA ARG A 24 -5.74 -3.40 -3.19
C ARG A 24 -5.52 -2.89 -1.77
N CYS A 25 -4.26 -2.69 -1.40
CA CYS A 25 -3.89 -2.08 -0.14
C CYS A 25 -2.78 -1.07 -0.38
N GLY A 26 -2.95 0.14 0.14
CA GLY A 26 -1.90 1.14 0.13
C GLY A 26 -1.83 1.83 1.48
N LEU A 27 -0.61 2.15 1.89
CA LEU A 27 -0.25 2.71 3.18
C LEU A 27 0.40 4.07 2.98
N ILE A 28 -0.16 5.10 3.63
CA ILE A 28 0.50 6.40 3.70
C ILE A 28 1.67 6.32 4.69
N GLY A 29 2.85 6.72 4.23
CA GLY A 29 4.09 6.61 4.99
C GLY A 29 5.33 6.82 4.13
N SER A 30 6.49 6.84 4.77
CA SER A 30 7.78 6.94 4.07
C SER A 30 8.35 5.56 3.69
N ALA A 31 9.29 5.54 2.75
CA ALA A 31 10.05 4.33 2.40
C ALA A 31 10.73 3.69 3.63
N THR A 32 11.22 4.50 4.57
CA THR A 32 11.83 3.99 5.82
C THR A 32 10.80 3.34 6.74
N LYS A 33 9.59 3.90 6.88
CA LYS A 33 8.48 3.24 7.61
C LYS A 33 8.15 1.91 6.96
N TRP A 34 8.10 1.89 5.63
CA TRP A 34 7.82 0.67 4.89
C TRP A 34 8.89 -0.41 5.07
N ALA A 35 10.17 -0.06 4.97
CA ALA A 35 11.28 -1.00 5.20
C ALA A 35 11.18 -1.69 6.58
N ARG A 36 10.84 -0.92 7.63
CA ARG A 36 10.61 -1.47 8.98
C ARG A 36 9.39 -2.38 9.03
N PHE A 37 8.30 -2.01 8.38
CA PHE A 37 7.08 -2.82 8.34
C PHE A 37 7.32 -4.14 7.63
N ARG A 38 7.99 -4.13 6.47
CA ARG A 38 8.33 -5.36 5.74
C ARG A 38 9.11 -6.34 6.61
N SER A 39 10.15 -5.87 7.30
CA SER A 39 10.92 -6.72 8.22
C SER A 39 10.05 -7.35 9.31
N ARG A 40 9.16 -6.56 9.93
CA ARG A 40 8.24 -7.06 10.97
C ARG A 40 7.17 -8.02 10.42
N LEU A 41 6.62 -7.74 9.24
CA LEU A 41 5.64 -8.60 8.60
C LEU A 41 6.27 -9.93 8.18
N SER A 42 7.51 -9.93 7.68
CA SER A 42 8.26 -11.16 7.42
C SER A 42 8.53 -11.96 8.68
N ALA A 43 8.84 -11.30 9.80
CA ALA A 43 8.97 -11.96 11.11
C ALA A 43 7.64 -12.56 11.62
N LEU A 44 6.50 -12.04 11.13
CA LEU A 44 5.16 -12.60 11.35
C LEU A 44 4.78 -13.66 10.30
N ALA A 45 5.77 -14.25 9.62
CA ALA A 45 5.64 -15.32 8.62
C ALA A 45 4.88 -14.96 7.33
N HIS A 46 4.70 -13.67 7.02
CA HIS A 46 4.16 -13.26 5.73
C HIS A 46 5.18 -13.42 4.59
N PRO A 47 4.84 -14.12 3.49
CA PRO A 47 5.75 -14.25 2.34
C PRO A 47 6.07 -12.88 1.72
N PRO A 48 7.30 -12.67 1.19
CA PRO A 48 7.68 -11.41 0.55
C PRO A 48 6.75 -11.00 -0.59
N ALA A 49 6.22 -11.96 -1.35
CA ALA A 49 5.29 -11.72 -2.44
C ALA A 49 3.95 -11.14 -1.94
N GLU A 50 3.42 -11.63 -0.82
CA GLU A 50 2.20 -11.11 -0.21
C GLU A 50 2.41 -9.71 0.37
N ILE A 51 3.54 -9.50 1.07
CA ILE A 51 3.91 -8.19 1.59
C ILE A 51 4.03 -7.16 0.46
N ALA A 52 4.58 -7.55 -0.70
CA ALA A 52 4.74 -6.68 -1.86
C ALA A 52 3.40 -6.23 -2.49
N ARG A 53 2.27 -6.85 -2.12
CA ARG A 53 0.93 -6.41 -2.54
C ARG A 53 0.47 -5.14 -1.82
N ILE A 54 1.13 -4.73 -0.74
CA ILE A 54 0.87 -3.44 -0.07
C ILE A 54 1.77 -2.36 -0.69
N THR A 55 1.16 -1.33 -1.25
CA THR A 55 1.89 -0.18 -1.80
C THR A 55 2.25 0.80 -0.68
N CYS A 56 3.53 1.08 -0.47
CA CYS A 56 3.99 2.13 0.42
C CYS A 56 5.34 2.72 -0.04
N PRO A 57 5.45 4.06 -0.17
CA PRO A 57 4.37 5.05 -0.05
C PRO A 57 3.30 4.86 -1.14
N ILE A 58 2.02 4.96 -0.79
CA ILE A 58 0.95 5.08 -1.80
C ILE A 58 0.97 6.50 -2.40
N GLY A 59 0.63 6.62 -3.68
CA GLY A 59 0.63 7.85 -4.44
C GLY A 59 1.97 8.12 -5.14
N ASP A 60 2.20 9.40 -5.48
CA ASP A 60 3.44 9.87 -6.08
C ASP A 60 4.25 10.69 -5.07
N PRO A 61 5.34 10.13 -4.51
CA PRO A 61 6.20 10.85 -3.56
C PRO A 61 6.86 12.10 -4.14
N ALA A 62 6.98 12.22 -5.48
CA ALA A 62 7.62 13.36 -6.13
C ALA A 62 6.80 14.65 -6.00
N LEU A 63 5.49 14.56 -5.75
CA LEU A 63 4.61 15.71 -5.52
C LEU A 63 4.83 16.38 -4.16
N GLY A 64 5.60 15.76 -3.26
CA GLY A 64 5.94 16.30 -1.94
C GLY A 64 5.05 15.78 -0.82
N LYS A 65 5.23 16.38 0.37
CA LYS A 65 4.65 15.87 1.64
C LYS A 65 3.43 16.65 2.13
N HIS A 66 3.01 17.68 1.41
CA HIS A 66 1.81 18.44 1.77
C HIS A 66 0.57 17.54 1.64
N PRO A 67 -0.40 17.61 2.56
CA PRO A 67 -1.61 16.77 2.52
C PRO A 67 -2.34 16.81 1.17
N GLN A 68 -2.43 17.98 0.54
CA GLN A 68 -3.05 18.17 -0.77
C GLN A 68 -2.28 17.46 -1.87
N ALA A 69 -0.94 17.52 -1.85
CA ALA A 69 -0.09 16.83 -2.81
C ALA A 69 -0.21 15.30 -2.68
N ILE A 70 -0.26 14.79 -1.44
CA ILE A 70 -0.50 13.37 -1.16
C ILE A 70 -1.86 12.95 -1.71
N ALA A 71 -2.93 13.70 -1.43
CA ALA A 71 -4.27 13.40 -1.90
C ALA A 71 -4.34 13.34 -3.44
N LEU A 72 -3.75 14.33 -4.13
CA LEU A 72 -3.67 14.35 -5.59
C LEU A 72 -2.86 13.19 -6.15
N GLY A 73 -1.70 12.88 -5.55
CA GLY A 73 -0.86 11.76 -5.97
C GLY A 73 -1.57 10.41 -5.87
N VAL A 74 -2.28 10.19 -4.76
CA VAL A 74 -3.09 8.99 -4.53
C VAL A 74 -4.26 8.91 -5.52
N ALA A 75 -5.00 10.01 -5.72
CA ALA A 75 -6.12 10.05 -6.67
C ALA A 75 -5.64 9.77 -8.11
N ALA A 76 -4.54 10.38 -8.52
CA ALA A 76 -3.95 10.16 -9.85
C ALA A 76 -3.47 8.72 -10.04
N GLU A 77 -2.88 8.09 -9.01
CA GLU A 77 -2.51 6.67 -9.04
C GLU A 77 -3.75 5.79 -9.28
N PHE A 78 -4.84 6.03 -8.54
CA PHE A 78 -6.08 5.28 -8.73
C PHE A 78 -6.61 5.44 -10.15
N LEU A 79 -6.69 6.65 -10.69
CA LEU A 79 -7.21 6.88 -12.05
C LEU A 79 -6.37 6.15 -13.11
N ARG A 80 -5.03 6.23 -13.05
CA ARG A 80 -4.14 5.54 -14.01
C ARG A 80 -4.35 4.02 -14.03
N GLN A 81 -4.62 3.42 -12.87
CA GLN A 81 -4.83 1.98 -12.77
C GLN A 81 -6.19 1.52 -13.34
N HIS A 82 -7.21 2.38 -13.37
CA HIS A 82 -8.51 2.06 -14.00
C HIS A 82 -8.46 2.16 -15.53
N THR A 83 -7.56 2.98 -16.07
CA THR A 83 -7.38 3.15 -17.53
C THR A 83 -6.57 2.02 -18.17
N ARG A 84 -5.97 1.11 -17.39
CA ARG A 84 -5.30 -0.08 -17.94
C ARG A 84 -6.39 -1.04 -18.46
N PRO A 85 -6.48 -1.31 -19.78
CA PRO A 85 -7.59 -2.06 -20.34
C PRO A 85 -7.77 -3.42 -19.65
N GLN A 86 -9.00 -3.72 -19.22
CA GLN A 86 -9.40 -4.96 -18.53
C GLN A 86 -9.13 -6.26 -19.32
N ALA A 87 -8.60 -6.17 -20.53
CA ALA A 87 -8.53 -7.24 -21.53
C ALA A 87 -7.63 -8.46 -21.19
N LEU A 88 -7.03 -8.54 -20.00
CA LEU A 88 -6.10 -9.63 -19.63
C LEU A 88 -6.46 -10.36 -18.32
N ARG A 89 -7.63 -10.12 -17.71
CA ARG A 89 -8.02 -10.75 -16.43
C ARG A 89 -8.99 -11.92 -16.52
N GLY A 90 -9.28 -12.44 -17.72
CA GLY A 90 -10.18 -13.58 -17.88
C GLY A 90 -9.80 -14.47 -19.05
N ARG A 91 -8.78 -15.32 -18.86
CA ARG A 91 -8.55 -16.57 -19.60
C ARG A 91 -7.81 -17.56 -18.72
N VAL A 92 -8.55 -18.21 -17.82
CA VAL A 92 -8.30 -19.60 -17.42
C VAL A 92 -9.66 -20.23 -17.16
#